data_AF-A0A7I7Q3D1-F1
#
_entry.id   AF-A0A7I7Q3D1-F1
#
_cell.length_a   1.000
_cell.length_b   1.000
_cell.length_c   1.000
_cell.angle_alpha   90.00
_cell.angle_beta   90.00
_cell.angle_gamma   90.00
#
_symmetry.space_group_name_H-M   'P 1'
#
loop_
_entity.id
_entity.type
_entity.pdbx_description
1 polymer ?
#
loop_
_entity_poly.entity_id
_entity_poly.type
_entity_poly.pdbx_seq_one_letter_code
_entity_poly.pdbx_strand_id
1 'polypeptide(L)'
;MKSPSTELLPKPRAGERVVVHVDSFAARCIGAVALLCAGCWLVAIVAHHRSAPQWHYAGRLGWSLAVLAAVVFIARGIFLGRPVTTLHAGLALLLVLAGLGSHVLGFSLFGDVLVAGSGLVLMWPTSSHPQPENLLRAWALIDATTDDPLAPFAMQTGKSYHFTTAGGAALAYRTRLGFAVVGGDPIGDEAQFPQLVADFAAMCHAHGWRIAVVGCSERRLALWNDRAVIRQSLRAVPIGRDVVVDVAGFDMVGRKFRNLRQAVHRTHNAGITTEIVAEQELNESVVAELVDVVRASPSGAHTDRGFYMNLDGVLEGRFPGVLLIIARDADGRVQGFHRYATAGGGSDITLDVPWRRRGAPNGIDERLSVDMIEAGKAAGAQRVSLSFAAFPEIFDDKNPGRPQRVCYRLIHLLDPLIALESLYRYVHKFHALDARRYALISLTQLVPLVFVLLTLEFMPRRRHL
;
A
#
# COMPACT_ATOMS: atom_id res chain seq x y z
N MET A 1 9.46 -21.85 -39.13
CA MET A 1 8.94 -22.28 -37.81
C MET A 1 10.04 -22.13 -36.78
N LYS A 2 10.10 -20.98 -36.09
CA LYS A 2 10.96 -20.78 -34.92
C LYS A 2 10.06 -20.97 -33.69
N SER A 3 10.42 -21.92 -32.83
CA SER A 3 9.76 -22.19 -31.56
C SER A 3 9.75 -20.92 -30.69
N PRO A 4 8.67 -20.64 -29.95
CA PRO A 4 8.61 -19.46 -29.09
C PRO A 4 9.52 -19.66 -27.88
N SER A 5 10.32 -18.65 -27.60
CA SER A 5 11.18 -18.53 -26.43
C SER A 5 10.32 -18.59 -25.16
N THR A 6 10.43 -19.68 -24.39
CA THR A 6 9.96 -19.75 -23.01
C THR A 6 10.73 -18.71 -22.19
N GLU A 7 10.09 -17.59 -21.88
CA GLU A 7 10.57 -16.67 -20.86
C GLU A 7 10.67 -17.43 -19.53
N LEU A 8 11.90 -17.56 -19.05
CA LEU A 8 12.22 -18.11 -17.75
C LEU A 8 11.57 -17.22 -16.68
N LEU A 9 10.51 -17.70 -16.05
CA LEU A 9 10.14 -17.27 -14.70
C LEU A 9 11.43 -17.15 -13.87
N PRO A 10 11.67 -16.05 -13.14
CA PRO A 10 12.87 -15.90 -12.34
C PRO A 10 12.99 -17.13 -11.44
N LYS A 11 14.08 -17.90 -11.60
CA LYS A 11 14.32 -19.11 -10.82
C LYS A 11 14.23 -18.71 -9.35
N PRO A 12 13.35 -19.31 -8.54
CA PRO A 12 13.27 -18.99 -7.13
C PRO A 12 14.65 -19.20 -6.50
N ARG A 13 15.09 -18.26 -5.67
CA ARG A 13 16.36 -18.40 -4.93
C ARG A 13 16.31 -19.74 -4.18
N ALA A 14 17.45 -20.38 -3.97
CA ALA A 14 17.49 -21.74 -3.38
C ALA A 14 16.70 -21.85 -2.05
N GLY A 15 16.58 -20.76 -1.29
CA GLY A 15 15.79 -20.65 -0.04
C GLY A 15 14.27 -20.45 -0.21
N GLU A 16 13.81 -20.08 -1.40
CA GLU A 16 12.39 -19.77 -1.70
C GLU A 16 11.67 -20.97 -2.35
N ARG A 17 12.38 -22.07 -2.60
CA ARG A 17 11.76 -23.30 -3.11
C ARG A 17 10.75 -23.82 -2.10
N VAL A 18 9.51 -23.97 -2.54
CA VAL A 18 8.43 -24.56 -1.76
C VAL A 18 8.69 -26.05 -1.60
N VAL A 19 8.78 -26.49 -0.34
CA VAL A 19 8.99 -27.89 0.04
C VAL A 19 7.64 -28.59 0.21
N VAL A 20 6.64 -27.87 0.73
CA VAL A 20 5.29 -28.41 0.96
C VAL A 20 4.23 -27.38 0.60
N HIS A 21 3.32 -27.76 -0.31
CA HIS A 21 2.05 -27.06 -0.50
C HIS A 21 1.03 -27.61 0.47
N VAL A 22 0.41 -26.73 1.25
CA VAL A 22 -0.46 -27.14 2.36
C VAL A 22 -1.94 -26.88 2.10
N ASP A 23 -2.29 -26.52 0.86
CA ASP A 23 -3.65 -26.17 0.47
C ASP A 23 -4.51 -27.40 0.07
N SER A 24 -4.44 -28.46 0.87
CA SER A 24 -5.29 -29.63 0.70
C SER A 24 -6.24 -29.78 1.88
N PHE A 25 -7.45 -30.26 1.60
CA PHE A 25 -8.42 -30.63 2.63
C PHE A 25 -7.81 -31.62 3.63
N ALA A 26 -7.04 -32.60 3.14
CA ALA A 26 -6.32 -33.57 3.95
C ALA A 26 -5.35 -32.89 4.94
N ALA A 27 -4.55 -31.91 4.49
CA ALA A 27 -3.64 -31.20 5.38
C ALA A 27 -4.38 -30.40 6.46
N ARG A 28 -5.53 -29.79 6.13
CA ARG A 28 -6.39 -29.11 7.11
C ARG A 28 -6.97 -30.08 8.15
N CYS A 29 -7.41 -31.26 7.72
CA CYS A 29 -7.86 -32.32 8.63
C CYS A 29 -6.72 -32.81 9.54
N ILE A 30 -5.53 -33.03 9.00
CA ILE A 30 -4.35 -33.43 9.79
C ILE A 30 -4.01 -32.36 10.83
N GLY A 31 -4.01 -31.07 10.44
CA GLY A 31 -3.80 -29.97 11.37
C GLY A 31 -4.86 -29.90 12.49
N ALA A 32 -6.13 -30.11 12.15
CA ALA A 32 -7.23 -30.13 13.12
C ALA A 32 -7.12 -31.32 14.09
N VAL A 33 -6.77 -32.51 13.60
CA VAL A 33 -6.52 -33.69 14.44
C VAL A 33 -5.32 -33.47 15.34
N ALA A 34 -4.21 -32.92 14.83
CA ALA A 34 -3.03 -32.61 15.62
C ALA A 34 -3.34 -31.63 16.77
N LEU A 35 -4.14 -30.58 16.50
CA LEU A 35 -4.65 -29.65 17.51
C LEU A 35 -5.48 -30.36 18.58
N LEU A 36 -6.41 -31.23 18.17
CA LEU A 36 -7.27 -31.97 19.08
C LEU A 36 -6.45 -32.92 19.97
N CYS A 37 -5.52 -33.67 19.38
CA CYS A 37 -4.62 -34.55 20.13
C CYS A 37 -3.75 -33.78 21.13
N ALA A 38 -3.17 -32.66 20.72
CA ALA A 38 -2.35 -31.82 21.60
C ALA A 38 -3.18 -31.19 22.74
N GLY A 39 -4.42 -30.79 22.47
CA GLY A 39 -5.37 -30.33 23.48
C GLY A 39 -5.76 -31.42 24.48
N CYS A 40 -6.09 -32.62 23.99
CA CYS A 40 -6.39 -33.78 24.84
C CYS A 40 -5.20 -34.16 25.73
N TRP A 41 -3.98 -34.11 25.20
CA TRP A 41 -2.75 -34.34 25.97
C TRP A 41 -2.58 -33.33 27.11
N LEU A 42 -2.84 -32.05 26.85
CA LEU A 42 -2.74 -31.01 27.87
C LEU A 42 -3.81 -31.20 28.98
N VAL A 43 -5.04 -31.56 28.61
CA VAL A 43 -6.10 -31.89 29.57
C VAL A 43 -5.69 -33.10 30.43
N ALA A 44 -5.09 -34.13 29.84
CA ALA A 44 -4.61 -35.29 30.57
C ALA A 44 -3.51 -34.94 31.59
N ILE A 45 -2.56 -34.07 31.24
CA ILE A 45 -1.52 -33.58 32.16
C ILE A 45 -2.12 -32.82 33.34
N VAL A 46 -3.06 -31.91 33.07
CA VAL A 46 -3.72 -31.11 34.12
C VAL A 46 -4.57 -31.98 35.03
N ALA A 47 -5.30 -32.94 34.47
CA ALA A 47 -6.10 -33.90 35.23
C ALA A 47 -5.22 -34.79 36.12
N HIS A 48 -4.11 -35.30 35.59
CA HIS A 48 -3.19 -36.16 36.33
C HIS A 48 -2.49 -35.42 37.47
N HIS A 49 -2.18 -34.13 37.29
CA HIS A 49 -1.62 -33.31 38.38
C HIS A 49 -2.58 -33.12 39.55
N ARG A 50 -3.88 -32.99 39.28
CA ARG A 50 -4.91 -32.95 40.34
C ARG A 50 -4.94 -34.26 41.14
N SER A 51 -4.60 -35.39 40.52
CA SER A 51 -4.58 -36.71 41.14
C SER A 51 -3.24 -37.07 41.82
N ALA A 52 -2.11 -36.48 41.40
CA ALA A 52 -0.77 -36.78 41.92
C ALA A 52 0.16 -35.54 41.94
N PRO A 53 0.20 -34.78 43.06
CA PRO A 53 0.96 -33.52 43.15
C PRO A 53 2.49 -33.65 43.10
N GLN A 54 3.01 -34.86 43.33
CA GLN A 54 4.44 -35.18 43.46
C GLN A 54 5.12 -35.50 42.11
N TRP A 55 4.35 -35.44 41.02
CA TRP A 55 4.85 -35.59 39.66
C TRP A 55 5.67 -34.35 39.26
N HIS A 56 6.82 -34.51 38.59
CA HIS A 56 7.68 -33.41 38.11
C HIS A 56 6.93 -32.50 37.11
N TYR A 57 6.09 -31.62 37.62
CA TYR A 57 4.99 -30.98 36.89
C TYR A 57 5.44 -29.74 36.13
N ALA A 58 6.24 -28.87 36.74
CA ALA A 58 6.59 -27.57 36.17
C ALA A 58 7.35 -27.69 34.83
N GLY A 59 8.37 -28.56 34.74
CA GLY A 59 9.16 -28.75 33.52
C GLY A 59 8.40 -29.46 32.39
N ARG A 60 7.56 -30.45 32.72
CA ARG A 60 6.76 -31.18 31.71
C ARG A 60 5.60 -30.35 31.18
N LEU A 61 5.01 -29.48 32.01
CA LEU A 61 3.96 -28.57 31.61
C LEU A 61 4.49 -27.48 30.66
N GLY A 62 5.65 -26.89 30.96
CA GLY A 62 6.32 -25.93 30.07
C GLY A 62 6.59 -26.51 28.68
N TRP A 63 7.23 -27.68 28.64
CA TRP A 63 7.51 -28.39 27.38
C TRP A 63 6.24 -28.74 26.59
N SER A 64 5.20 -29.23 27.27
CA SER A 64 3.93 -29.59 26.61
C SER A 64 3.20 -28.36 26.08
N LEU A 65 3.25 -27.23 26.79
CA LEU A 65 2.74 -25.94 26.32
C LEU A 65 3.52 -25.43 25.11
N ALA A 66 4.84 -25.56 25.11
CA ALA A 66 5.69 -25.16 23.98
C ALA A 66 5.36 -25.96 22.71
N VAL A 67 5.25 -27.29 22.83
CA VAL A 67 4.84 -28.17 21.73
C VAL A 67 3.42 -27.83 21.25
N LEU A 68 2.47 -27.64 22.17
CA LEU A 68 1.11 -27.24 21.81
C LEU A 68 1.11 -25.90 21.05
N ALA A 69 1.86 -24.90 21.52
CA ALA A 69 1.98 -23.61 20.85
C ALA A 69 2.55 -23.77 19.43
N ALA A 70 3.61 -24.57 19.26
CA ALA A 70 4.17 -24.87 17.95
C ALA A 70 3.13 -25.53 17.02
N VAL A 71 2.40 -26.55 17.50
CA VAL A 71 1.32 -27.21 16.75
C VAL A 71 0.21 -26.23 16.38
N VAL A 72 -0.16 -25.31 17.29
CA VAL A 72 -1.15 -24.26 17.01
C VAL A 72 -0.69 -23.33 15.89
N PHE A 73 0.56 -22.87 15.92
CA PHE A 73 1.11 -22.05 14.84
C PHE A 73 1.17 -22.79 13.51
N ILE A 74 1.57 -24.07 13.54
CA ILE A 74 1.60 -24.94 12.37
C ILE A 74 0.19 -25.07 11.78
N ALA A 75 -0.77 -25.56 12.57
CA ALA A 75 -2.15 -25.75 12.13
C ALA A 75 -2.80 -24.45 11.63
N ARG A 76 -2.50 -23.31 12.25
CA ARG A 76 -2.92 -22.00 11.76
C ARG A 76 -2.31 -21.67 10.40
N GLY A 77 -1.02 -21.94 10.19
CA GLY A 77 -0.36 -21.76 8.90
C GLY A 77 -0.95 -22.62 7.79
N ILE A 78 -1.22 -23.89 8.08
CA ILE A 78 -1.94 -24.84 7.20
C ILE A 78 -3.32 -24.28 6.82
N PHE A 79 -4.10 -23.82 7.81
CA PHE A 79 -5.41 -23.25 7.58
C PHE A 79 -5.35 -22.00 6.68
N LEU A 80 -4.29 -21.20 6.83
CA LEU A 80 -4.03 -20.02 6.01
C LEU A 80 -3.41 -20.34 4.63
N GLY A 81 -3.19 -21.62 4.30
CA GLY A 81 -2.62 -22.05 3.00
C GLY A 81 -1.15 -21.66 2.82
N ARG A 82 -0.41 -21.42 3.91
CA ARG A 82 0.98 -20.95 3.82
C ARG A 82 1.90 -22.06 3.32
N PRO A 83 2.68 -21.85 2.26
CA PRO A 83 3.68 -22.81 1.81
C PRO A 83 4.87 -22.81 2.77
N VAL A 84 5.47 -23.99 2.96
CA VAL A 84 6.74 -24.11 3.71
C VAL A 84 7.88 -24.09 2.70
N THR A 85 8.78 -23.11 2.79
CA THR A 85 10.00 -23.06 1.95
C THR A 85 11.18 -23.74 2.63
N THR A 86 12.24 -24.02 1.86
CA THR A 86 13.50 -24.58 2.38
C THR A 86 14.11 -23.71 3.48
N LEU A 87 14.04 -22.38 3.35
CA LEU A 87 14.50 -21.45 4.37
C LEU A 87 13.67 -21.57 5.66
N HIS A 88 12.35 -21.60 5.56
CA HIS A 88 11.46 -21.75 6.72
C HIS A 88 11.74 -23.06 7.46
N ALA A 89 11.86 -24.18 6.72
CA ALA A 89 12.16 -25.48 7.27
C ALA A 89 13.54 -25.51 7.97
N GLY A 90 14.58 -24.95 7.34
CA GLY A 90 15.92 -24.88 7.92
C GLY A 90 15.99 -24.05 9.20
N LEU A 91 15.37 -22.87 9.21
CA LEU A 91 15.33 -21.99 10.38
C LEU A 91 14.50 -22.60 11.52
N ALA A 92 13.35 -23.22 11.21
CA ALA A 92 12.54 -23.91 12.20
C ALA A 92 13.30 -25.09 12.83
N LEU A 93 14.02 -25.88 12.02
CA LEU A 93 14.86 -26.97 12.52
C LEU A 93 15.96 -26.43 13.45
N LEU A 94 16.63 -25.35 13.07
CA LEU A 94 17.67 -24.72 13.90
C LEU A 94 17.09 -24.25 15.24
N LEU A 95 15.89 -23.66 15.25
CA LEU A 95 15.22 -23.26 16.48
C LEU A 95 14.86 -24.45 17.37
N VAL A 96 14.40 -25.57 16.80
CA VAL A 96 14.14 -26.79 17.57
C VAL A 96 15.42 -27.33 18.19
N LEU A 97 16.51 -27.42 17.41
CA LEU A 97 17.81 -27.89 17.90
C LEU A 97 18.39 -26.99 18.99
N ALA A 98 18.32 -25.66 18.80
CA ALA A 98 18.74 -24.68 19.80
C ALA A 98 17.86 -24.74 21.07
N GLY A 99 16.55 -24.97 20.90
CA GLY A 99 15.62 -25.14 22.01
C GLY A 99 15.95 -26.39 22.85
N LEU A 100 16.15 -27.53 22.18
CA LEU A 100 16.59 -28.78 22.81
C LEU A 100 17.94 -28.61 23.53
N GLY A 101 18.92 -27.96 22.88
CA GLY A 101 20.22 -27.66 23.50
C GLY A 101 20.08 -26.78 24.74
N SER A 102 19.17 -25.80 24.72
CA SER A 102 18.90 -24.93 25.88
C SER A 102 18.34 -25.69 27.07
N HIS A 103 17.48 -26.71 26.84
CA HIS A 103 17.03 -27.61 27.92
C HIS A 103 18.19 -28.41 28.52
N VAL A 104 19.10 -28.92 27.69
CA VAL A 104 20.29 -29.66 28.15
C VAL A 104 21.20 -28.76 29.01
N LEU A 105 21.31 -27.49 28.67
CA LEU A 105 22.10 -26.49 29.40
C LEU A 105 21.39 -25.90 30.63
N GLY A 106 20.16 -26.32 30.93
CA GLY A 106 19.40 -25.86 32.11
C GLY A 106 18.57 -24.58 31.90
N PHE A 107 18.50 -24.03 30.68
CA PHE A 107 17.70 -22.85 30.34
C PHE A 107 16.31 -23.26 29.79
N SER A 108 15.49 -23.89 30.63
CA SER A 108 14.22 -24.50 30.21
C SER A 108 13.22 -23.50 29.60
N LEU A 109 13.02 -22.33 30.21
CA LEU A 109 12.09 -21.32 29.69
C LEU A 109 12.50 -20.81 28.30
N PHE A 110 13.80 -20.61 28.09
CA PHE A 110 14.32 -20.17 26.80
C PHE A 110 14.17 -21.28 25.75
N GLY A 111 14.43 -22.54 26.13
CA GLY A 111 14.18 -23.71 25.30
C GLY A 111 12.72 -23.82 24.84
N ASP A 112 11.78 -23.67 25.77
CA ASP A 112 10.33 -23.69 25.51
C ASP A 112 9.92 -22.60 24.50
N VAL A 113 10.45 -21.38 24.65
CA VAL A 113 10.17 -20.27 23.71
C VAL A 113 10.71 -20.57 22.31
N LEU A 114 11.91 -21.14 22.18
CA LEU A 114 12.50 -21.51 20.89
C LEU A 114 11.70 -22.61 20.19
N VAL A 115 11.28 -23.65 20.93
CA VAL A 115 10.45 -24.74 20.39
C VAL A 115 9.09 -24.20 19.96
N ALA A 116 8.41 -23.40 20.78
CA ALA A 116 7.15 -22.76 20.41
C ALA A 116 7.31 -21.87 19.16
N GLY A 117 8.37 -21.06 19.12
CA GLY A 117 8.70 -20.17 18.02
C GLY A 117 9.00 -20.88 16.71
N SER A 118 9.51 -22.12 16.75
CA SER A 118 9.79 -22.91 15.55
C SER A 118 8.56 -23.12 14.66
N GLY A 119 7.38 -23.35 15.26
CA GLY A 119 6.12 -23.50 14.50
C GLY A 119 5.69 -22.20 13.82
N LEU A 120 5.95 -21.06 14.45
CA LEU A 120 5.70 -19.74 13.87
C LEU A 120 6.66 -19.41 12.72
N VAL A 121 7.94 -19.76 12.85
CA VAL A 121 8.94 -19.59 11.79
C VAL A 121 8.70 -20.53 10.62
N LEU A 122 8.30 -21.79 10.89
CA LEU A 122 7.97 -22.75 9.84
C LEU A 122 6.82 -22.28 8.95
N MET A 123 5.83 -21.62 9.56
CA MET A 123 4.65 -21.08 8.89
C MET A 123 4.71 -19.57 8.70
N TRP A 124 5.91 -18.98 8.68
CA TRP A 124 6.06 -17.56 8.45
C TRP A 124 5.58 -17.19 7.04
N PRO A 125 4.87 -16.07 6.84
CA PRO A 125 4.36 -15.72 5.52
C PRO A 125 5.52 -15.34 4.59
N THR A 126 5.46 -15.86 3.36
CA THR A 126 6.32 -15.41 2.27
C THR A 126 6.03 -13.94 1.95
N SER A 127 7.04 -13.25 1.45
CA SER A 127 6.94 -11.86 0.99
C SER A 127 7.46 -11.76 -0.45
N SER A 128 6.78 -10.97 -1.24
CA SER A 128 7.27 -10.35 -2.47
C SER A 128 8.40 -9.36 -2.16
N HIS A 129 9.32 -9.24 -3.10
CA HIS A 129 10.39 -8.25 -3.07
C HIS A 129 10.04 -7.08 -4.00
N PRO A 130 10.41 -5.84 -3.66
CA PRO A 130 10.30 -4.72 -4.59
C PRO A 130 11.04 -5.00 -5.90
N GLN A 131 10.48 -4.55 -7.03
CA GLN A 131 11.02 -4.81 -8.37
C GLN A 131 11.30 -3.49 -9.11
N PRO A 132 12.27 -2.68 -8.66
CA PRO A 132 12.61 -1.41 -9.31
C PRO A 132 13.04 -1.58 -10.77
N GLU A 133 13.59 -2.75 -11.15
CA GLU A 133 13.96 -3.09 -12.52
C GLU A 133 12.78 -3.10 -13.49
N ASN A 134 11.55 -3.30 -13.00
CA ASN A 134 10.34 -3.32 -13.82
C ASN A 134 9.69 -1.93 -13.94
N LEU A 135 10.28 -0.87 -13.37
CA LEU A 135 9.69 0.46 -13.35
C LEU A 135 9.39 1.00 -14.76
N LEU A 136 10.33 0.88 -15.70
CA LEU A 136 10.12 1.38 -17.07
C LEU A 136 9.03 0.60 -17.80
N ARG A 137 8.92 -0.71 -17.55
CA ARG A 137 7.86 -1.55 -18.10
C ARG A 137 6.49 -1.15 -17.51
N ALA A 138 6.43 -0.90 -16.20
CA ALA A 138 5.22 -0.42 -15.55
C ALA A 138 4.82 0.98 -16.06
N TRP A 139 5.80 1.88 -16.24
CA TRP A 139 5.55 3.20 -16.82
C TRP A 139 4.90 3.09 -18.20
N ALA A 140 5.40 2.22 -19.08
CA ALA A 140 4.85 2.09 -20.43
C ALA A 140 3.36 1.71 -20.43
N LEU A 141 2.95 0.93 -19.43
CA LEU A 141 1.55 0.59 -19.22
C LEU A 141 0.76 1.75 -18.62
N ILE A 142 1.34 2.51 -17.69
CA ILE A 142 0.72 3.70 -17.09
C ILE A 142 0.45 4.76 -18.15
N ASP A 143 1.41 5.01 -19.04
CA ASP A 143 1.25 5.97 -20.12
C ASP A 143 0.25 5.53 -21.19
N ALA A 144 0.10 4.21 -21.38
CA ALA A 144 -0.98 3.67 -22.19
C ALA A 144 -2.33 3.62 -21.46
N THR A 145 -2.36 3.80 -20.13
CA THR A 145 -3.59 3.75 -19.33
C THR A 145 -4.34 5.06 -19.46
N THR A 146 -5.59 4.99 -19.90
CA THR A 146 -6.48 6.14 -20.03
C THR A 146 -7.55 6.17 -18.94
N ASP A 147 -8.01 7.37 -18.58
CA ASP A 147 -9.15 7.54 -17.65
C ASP A 147 -8.85 6.98 -16.25
N ASP A 148 -7.59 7.04 -15.81
CA ASP A 148 -7.21 6.78 -14.42
C ASP A 148 -6.05 7.67 -13.99
N PRO A 149 -6.33 8.86 -13.43
CA PRO A 149 -5.29 9.76 -12.96
C PRO A 149 -4.49 9.19 -11.78
N LEU A 150 -4.91 8.10 -11.14
CA LEU A 150 -4.16 7.46 -10.05
C LEU A 150 -3.21 6.37 -10.53
N ALA A 151 -3.24 6.00 -11.82
CA ALA A 151 -2.34 5.00 -12.39
C ALA A 151 -0.84 5.26 -12.11
N PRO A 152 -0.33 6.51 -12.13
CA PRO A 152 1.08 6.79 -11.83
C PRO A 152 1.56 6.28 -10.47
N PHE A 153 0.68 6.23 -9.47
CA PHE A 153 1.05 5.74 -8.14
C PHE A 153 1.45 4.26 -8.15
N ALA A 154 1.17 3.49 -9.20
CA ALA A 154 1.68 2.14 -9.40
C ALA A 154 3.22 2.08 -9.41
N MET A 155 3.93 3.18 -9.73
CA MET A 155 5.40 3.25 -9.79
C MET A 155 6.12 3.22 -8.45
N GLN A 156 5.40 3.41 -7.34
CA GLN A 156 5.95 3.52 -5.99
C GLN A 156 7.01 2.43 -5.70
N THR A 157 8.19 2.82 -5.20
CA THR A 157 9.39 1.95 -5.15
C THR A 157 9.20 0.61 -4.45
N GLY A 158 8.34 0.55 -3.43
CA GLY A 158 8.10 -0.64 -2.63
C GLY A 158 7.20 -1.68 -3.29
N LYS A 159 6.71 -1.44 -4.51
CA LYS A 159 5.79 -2.33 -5.21
C LYS A 159 6.52 -3.42 -6.00
N SER A 160 5.85 -4.56 -6.07
CA SER A 160 6.08 -5.66 -7.00
C SER A 160 5.00 -5.59 -8.08
N TYR A 161 5.25 -6.19 -9.24
CA TYR A 161 4.31 -6.19 -10.35
C TYR A 161 3.93 -7.62 -10.74
N HIS A 162 2.67 -7.81 -11.11
CA HIS A 162 2.21 -9.00 -11.80
C HIS A 162 1.76 -8.59 -13.19
N PHE A 163 2.45 -9.06 -14.22
CA PHE A 163 2.16 -8.75 -15.62
C PHE A 163 1.39 -9.88 -16.27
N THR A 164 0.56 -9.55 -17.25
CA THR A 164 0.02 -10.56 -18.18
C THR A 164 1.14 -11.19 -19.00
N THR A 165 0.92 -12.41 -19.49
CA THR A 165 1.90 -13.08 -20.36
C THR A 165 2.20 -12.28 -21.64
N ALA A 166 1.19 -11.61 -22.20
CA ALA A 166 1.35 -10.72 -23.34
C ALA A 166 2.08 -9.40 -22.97
N GLY A 167 2.19 -9.09 -21.67
CA GLY A 167 2.84 -7.90 -21.15
C GLY A 167 2.06 -6.60 -21.35
N GLY A 168 0.81 -6.67 -21.81
CA GLY A 168 -0.04 -5.51 -22.09
C GLY A 168 -0.79 -4.95 -20.88
N ALA A 169 -0.78 -5.63 -19.74
CA ALA A 169 -1.39 -5.14 -18.51
C ALA A 169 -0.64 -5.62 -17.26
N ALA A 170 -0.78 -4.88 -16.15
CA ALA A 170 -0.16 -5.23 -14.89
C ALA A 170 -0.94 -4.79 -13.65
N LEU A 171 -0.69 -5.50 -12.55
CA LEU A 171 -1.12 -5.13 -11.20
C LEU A 171 0.10 -4.74 -10.37
N ALA A 172 0.04 -3.60 -9.70
CA ALA A 172 1.05 -3.18 -8.75
C ALA A 172 0.60 -3.52 -7.32
N TYR A 173 1.40 -4.33 -6.62
CA TYR A 173 1.04 -4.86 -5.31
C TYR A 173 2.24 -4.89 -4.37
N ARG A 174 1.98 -5.06 -3.07
CA ARG A 174 3.01 -5.34 -2.09
C ARG A 174 2.49 -6.34 -1.08
N THR A 175 3.39 -7.21 -0.63
CA THR A 175 3.01 -8.21 0.36
C THR A 175 3.45 -7.81 1.75
N ARG A 176 2.62 -8.15 2.74
CA ARG A 176 2.95 -7.98 4.16
C ARG A 176 2.12 -8.92 5.02
N LEU A 177 2.78 -9.65 5.91
CA LEU A 177 2.15 -10.58 6.87
C LEU A 177 1.17 -11.60 6.25
N GLY A 178 1.43 -12.01 5.00
CA GLY A 178 0.60 -12.98 4.27
C GLY A 178 -0.61 -12.36 3.57
N PHE A 179 -0.61 -11.04 3.38
CA PHE A 179 -1.51 -10.37 2.44
C PHE A 179 -0.72 -9.87 1.24
N ALA A 180 -1.30 -9.99 0.05
CA ALA A 180 -0.93 -9.24 -1.13
C ALA A 180 -1.90 -8.07 -1.28
N VAL A 181 -1.41 -6.87 -1.00
CA VAL A 181 -2.19 -5.63 -1.09
C VAL A 181 -1.94 -5.00 -2.44
N VAL A 182 -2.97 -4.94 -3.27
CA VAL A 182 -2.98 -4.22 -4.55
C VAL A 182 -3.27 -2.74 -4.29
N GLY A 183 -2.50 -1.86 -4.90
CA GLY A 183 -2.69 -0.41 -4.79
C GLY A 183 -3.22 0.17 -6.10
N GLY A 184 -4.48 0.60 -6.11
CA GLY A 184 -5.17 1.14 -7.28
C GLY A 184 -5.80 0.07 -8.18
N ASP A 185 -6.14 0.48 -9.40
CA ASP A 185 -6.65 -0.38 -10.46
C ASP A 185 -5.50 -1.04 -11.24
N PRO A 186 -5.78 -2.07 -12.07
CA PRO A 186 -4.82 -2.56 -13.05
C PRO A 186 -4.44 -1.47 -14.07
N ILE A 187 -3.21 -1.51 -14.56
CA ILE A 187 -2.65 -0.60 -15.56
C ILE A 187 -2.47 -1.31 -16.91
N GLY A 188 -2.61 -0.58 -18.02
CA GLY A 188 -2.47 -1.07 -19.39
C GLY A 188 -3.80 -1.40 -20.08
N ASP A 189 -3.79 -2.43 -20.93
CA ASP A 189 -4.93 -2.86 -21.75
C ASP A 189 -6.05 -3.48 -20.90
N GLU A 190 -7.19 -2.78 -20.85
CA GLU A 190 -8.37 -3.17 -20.07
C GLU A 190 -8.94 -4.54 -20.46
N ALA A 191 -8.80 -4.93 -21.74
CA ALA A 191 -9.31 -6.21 -22.22
C ALA A 191 -8.62 -7.40 -21.53
N GLN A 192 -7.42 -7.19 -20.99
CA GLN A 192 -6.63 -8.21 -20.31
C GLN A 192 -6.86 -8.25 -18.79
N PHE A 193 -7.56 -7.28 -18.21
CA PHE A 193 -7.73 -7.17 -16.76
C PHE A 193 -8.42 -8.38 -16.10
N PRO A 194 -9.47 -8.98 -16.69
CA PRO A 194 -10.08 -10.17 -16.08
C PRO A 194 -9.10 -11.34 -15.95
N GLN A 195 -8.32 -11.61 -17.01
CA GLN A 195 -7.31 -12.67 -17.00
C GLN A 195 -6.18 -12.36 -16.03
N LEU A 196 -5.70 -11.11 -16.02
CA LEU A 196 -4.67 -10.62 -15.11
C LEU A 196 -5.05 -10.82 -13.64
N VAL A 197 -6.29 -10.50 -13.26
CA VAL A 197 -6.80 -10.67 -11.89
C VAL A 197 -6.91 -12.16 -11.53
N ALA A 198 -7.31 -13.01 -12.49
CA ALA A 198 -7.37 -14.44 -12.28
C ALA A 198 -5.98 -15.06 -12.06
N ASP A 199 -5.01 -14.69 -12.88
CA ASP A 199 -3.62 -15.16 -12.75
C ASP A 199 -2.98 -14.66 -11.46
N PHE A 200 -3.25 -13.40 -11.09
CA PHE A 200 -2.80 -12.83 -9.83
C PHE A 200 -3.41 -13.57 -8.63
N ALA A 201 -4.70 -13.91 -8.66
CA ALA A 201 -5.36 -14.65 -7.61
C ALA A 201 -4.80 -16.08 -7.47
N ALA A 202 -4.53 -16.75 -8.58
CA ALA A 202 -3.87 -18.06 -8.60
C ALA A 202 -2.46 -17.99 -8.00
N MET A 203 -1.69 -16.95 -8.36
CA MET A 203 -0.37 -16.70 -7.80
C MET A 203 -0.44 -16.43 -6.29
N CYS A 204 -1.37 -15.59 -5.82
CA CYS A 204 -1.57 -15.34 -4.40
C CYS A 204 -1.88 -16.64 -3.64
N HIS A 205 -2.76 -17.48 -4.19
CA HIS A 205 -3.12 -18.76 -3.60
C HIS A 205 -1.91 -19.69 -3.48
N ALA A 206 -1.08 -19.82 -4.52
CA ALA A 206 0.13 -20.64 -4.51
C ALA A 206 1.14 -20.17 -3.43
N HIS A 207 1.17 -18.88 -3.12
CA HIS A 207 2.03 -18.29 -2.09
C HIS A 207 1.38 -18.20 -0.70
N GLY A 208 0.12 -18.63 -0.54
CA GLY A 208 -0.62 -18.48 0.72
C GLY A 208 -0.94 -17.03 1.09
N TRP A 209 -1.03 -16.14 0.09
CA TRP A 209 -1.38 -14.74 0.26
C TRP A 209 -2.89 -14.52 0.15
N ARG A 210 -3.42 -13.73 1.07
CA ARG A 210 -4.78 -13.19 0.93
C ARG A 210 -4.76 -11.89 0.17
N ILE A 211 -5.81 -11.63 -0.61
CA ILE A 211 -5.87 -10.45 -1.45
C ILE A 211 -6.56 -9.33 -0.67
N ALA A 212 -6.01 -8.13 -0.77
CA ALA A 212 -6.71 -6.90 -0.42
C ALA A 212 -6.44 -5.89 -1.53
N VAL A 213 -7.43 -5.06 -1.87
CA VAL A 213 -7.27 -4.01 -2.89
C VAL A 213 -7.61 -2.69 -2.23
N VAL A 214 -6.77 -1.68 -2.41
CA VAL A 214 -6.98 -0.34 -1.83
C VAL A 214 -6.90 0.68 -2.95
N GLY A 215 -7.91 1.54 -3.06
CA GLY A 215 -7.98 2.55 -4.13
C GLY A 215 -8.64 2.03 -5.41
N CYS A 216 -9.37 0.91 -5.35
CA CYS A 216 -10.11 0.37 -6.49
C CYS A 216 -11.17 1.40 -6.94
N SER A 217 -11.23 1.72 -8.23
CA SER A 217 -12.32 2.54 -8.75
C SER A 217 -13.64 1.78 -8.74
N GLU A 218 -14.74 2.54 -8.76
CA GLU A 218 -16.10 1.99 -8.88
C GLU A 218 -16.26 1.13 -10.15
N ARG A 219 -15.70 1.56 -11.29
CA ARG A 219 -15.77 0.84 -12.57
C ARG A 219 -15.06 -0.53 -12.55
N ARG A 220 -14.07 -0.72 -11.67
CA ARG A 220 -13.29 -1.97 -11.58
C ARG A 220 -13.72 -2.92 -10.47
N LEU A 221 -14.74 -2.57 -9.68
CA LEU A 221 -15.24 -3.44 -8.60
C LEU A 221 -15.61 -4.84 -9.10
N ALA A 222 -16.20 -4.93 -10.30
CA ALA A 222 -16.66 -6.19 -10.88
C ALA A 222 -15.52 -7.21 -11.09
N LEU A 223 -14.28 -6.75 -11.32
CA LEU A 223 -13.11 -7.63 -11.50
C LEU A 223 -12.84 -8.52 -10.27
N TRP A 224 -13.24 -8.08 -9.09
CA TRP A 224 -12.89 -8.69 -7.82
C TRP A 224 -14.04 -9.44 -7.15
N ASN A 225 -15.22 -9.51 -7.79
CA ASN A 225 -16.42 -10.09 -7.21
C ASN A 225 -16.55 -11.60 -7.43
N ASP A 226 -15.85 -12.16 -8.42
CA ASP A 226 -15.94 -13.58 -8.73
C ASP A 226 -15.25 -14.43 -7.65
N ARG A 227 -16.05 -15.07 -6.80
CA ARG A 227 -15.58 -15.93 -5.73
C ARG A 227 -14.90 -17.20 -6.22
N ALA A 228 -15.22 -17.70 -7.42
CA ALA A 228 -14.58 -18.88 -7.98
C ALA A 228 -13.11 -18.56 -8.35
N VAL A 229 -12.88 -17.34 -8.84
CA VAL A 229 -11.55 -16.84 -9.22
C VAL A 229 -10.75 -16.39 -7.99
N ILE A 230 -11.32 -15.49 -7.19
CA ILE A 230 -10.61 -14.87 -6.06
C ILE A 230 -10.47 -15.83 -4.86
N ARG A 231 -11.36 -16.83 -4.74
CA ARG A 231 -11.46 -17.78 -3.62
C ARG A 231 -11.59 -17.11 -2.25
N GLN A 232 -11.98 -15.83 -2.22
CA GLN A 232 -12.20 -15.02 -1.03
C GLN A 232 -13.45 -14.16 -1.25
N SER A 233 -14.19 -13.90 -0.18
CA SER A 233 -15.27 -12.92 -0.23
C SER A 233 -14.71 -11.54 0.12
N LEU A 234 -14.49 -10.71 -0.89
CA LEU A 234 -14.10 -9.33 -0.70
C LEU A 234 -15.34 -8.44 -0.57
N ARG A 235 -15.34 -7.56 0.42
CA ARG A 235 -16.37 -6.55 0.61
C ARG A 235 -15.81 -5.20 0.21
N ALA A 236 -16.50 -4.50 -0.68
CA ALA A 236 -16.20 -3.13 -1.04
C ALA A 236 -16.61 -2.18 0.09
N VAL A 237 -15.62 -1.45 0.62
CA VAL A 237 -15.81 -0.39 1.60
C VAL A 237 -15.38 0.92 0.96
N PRO A 238 -16.27 1.91 0.81
CA PRO A 238 -15.87 3.21 0.27
C PRO A 238 -14.88 3.87 1.23
N ILE A 239 -13.74 4.31 0.69
CA ILE A 239 -12.68 4.97 1.47
C ILE A 239 -12.61 6.48 1.21
N GLY A 240 -13.23 6.95 0.13
CA GLY A 240 -13.24 8.35 -0.25
C GLY A 240 -13.50 8.55 -1.73
N ARG A 241 -13.17 9.73 -2.23
CA ARG A 241 -13.38 10.14 -3.62
C ARG A 241 -12.12 10.75 -4.20
N ASP A 242 -11.93 10.56 -5.48
CA ASP A 242 -10.94 11.32 -6.24
C ASP A 242 -11.42 12.77 -6.42
N VAL A 243 -10.49 13.72 -6.51
CA VAL A 243 -10.81 15.12 -6.83
C VAL A 243 -10.20 15.43 -8.19
N VAL A 244 -10.99 15.25 -9.24
CA VAL A 244 -10.54 15.29 -10.63
C VAL A 244 -11.17 16.49 -11.33
N VAL A 245 -10.33 17.44 -11.72
CA VAL A 245 -10.75 18.60 -12.51
C VAL A 245 -10.80 18.21 -13.98
N ASP A 246 -11.96 18.36 -14.61
CA ASP A 246 -12.10 18.37 -16.07
C ASP A 246 -11.44 19.65 -16.62
N VAL A 247 -10.32 19.47 -17.30
CA VAL A 247 -9.44 20.57 -17.74
C VAL A 247 -10.11 21.43 -18.81
N ALA A 248 -10.87 20.81 -19.72
CA ALA A 248 -11.52 21.52 -20.82
C ALA A 248 -12.57 22.49 -20.28
N GLY A 249 -13.43 22.01 -19.37
CA GLY A 249 -14.51 22.76 -18.75
C GLY A 249 -14.10 23.63 -17.55
N PHE A 250 -12.85 23.55 -17.07
CA PHE A 250 -12.44 24.33 -15.91
C PHE A 250 -12.39 25.83 -16.23
N ASP A 251 -13.28 26.56 -15.56
CA ASP A 251 -13.20 28.00 -15.40
C ASP A 251 -13.39 28.35 -13.92
N MET A 252 -12.81 29.48 -13.50
CA MET A 252 -13.01 29.98 -12.15
C MET A 252 -14.22 30.92 -12.07
N VAL A 253 -15.33 30.65 -12.78
CA VAL A 253 -16.48 31.57 -12.88
C VAL A 253 -17.50 31.38 -11.75
N GLY A 254 -18.11 32.48 -11.31
CA GLY A 254 -19.20 32.46 -10.34
C GLY A 254 -18.78 32.50 -8.87
N ARG A 255 -19.77 32.44 -7.96
CA ARG A 255 -19.57 32.69 -6.52
C ARG A 255 -18.80 31.57 -5.81
N LYS A 256 -18.95 30.32 -6.26
CA LYS A 256 -18.33 29.14 -5.63
C LYS A 256 -16.80 29.16 -5.66
N PHE A 257 -16.20 29.74 -6.71
CA PHE A 257 -14.74 29.89 -6.86
C PHE A 257 -14.17 31.18 -6.27
N ARG A 258 -14.97 31.98 -5.53
CA ARG A 258 -14.48 33.26 -4.96
C ARG A 258 -13.22 33.08 -4.11
N ASN A 259 -13.20 32.05 -3.25
CA ASN A 259 -12.05 31.81 -2.37
C ASN A 259 -10.81 31.39 -3.17
N LEU A 260 -10.99 30.59 -4.23
CA LEU A 260 -9.92 30.17 -5.14
C LEU A 260 -9.34 31.36 -5.89
N ARG A 261 -10.18 32.18 -6.53
CA ARG A 261 -9.75 33.42 -7.21
C ARG A 261 -9.03 34.39 -6.28
N GLN A 262 -9.51 34.55 -5.04
CA GLN A 262 -8.86 35.40 -4.06
C GLN A 262 -7.48 34.87 -3.66
N ALA A 263 -7.32 33.54 -3.53
CA ALA A 263 -6.03 32.93 -3.25
C ALA A 263 -5.04 33.17 -4.40
N VAL A 264 -5.45 32.91 -5.64
CA VAL A 264 -4.64 33.18 -6.85
C VAL A 264 -4.26 34.66 -6.93
N HIS A 265 -5.22 35.58 -6.78
CA HIS A 265 -4.96 37.01 -6.87
C HIS A 265 -4.00 37.51 -5.78
N ARG A 266 -4.07 36.99 -4.55
CA ARG A 266 -3.11 37.32 -3.49
C ARG A 266 -1.68 36.94 -3.87
N THR A 267 -1.47 35.77 -4.47
CA THR A 267 -0.13 35.36 -4.90
C THR A 267 0.40 36.22 -6.04
N HIS A 268 -0.46 36.62 -6.98
CA HIS A 268 -0.09 37.55 -8.05
C HIS A 268 0.32 38.92 -7.49
N ASN A 269 -0.45 39.45 -6.52
CA ASN A 269 -0.12 40.72 -5.87
C ASN A 269 1.15 40.65 -5.00
N ALA A 270 1.52 39.44 -4.55
CA ALA A 270 2.78 39.17 -3.86
C ALA A 270 3.95 38.96 -4.83
N GLY A 271 3.77 39.12 -6.14
CA GLY A 271 4.83 38.97 -7.15
C GLY A 271 5.24 37.53 -7.43
N ILE A 272 4.41 36.53 -7.10
CA ILE A 272 4.73 35.13 -7.30
C ILE A 272 4.67 34.75 -8.78
N THR A 273 5.76 34.20 -9.29
CA THR A 273 5.89 33.61 -10.63
C THR A 273 5.95 32.09 -10.54
N THR A 274 5.55 31.41 -11.62
CA THR A 274 5.50 29.95 -11.68
C THR A 274 6.24 29.43 -12.92
N GLU A 275 6.93 28.31 -12.77
CA GLU A 275 7.62 27.60 -13.86
C GLU A 275 7.33 26.10 -13.77
N ILE A 276 7.17 25.43 -14.91
CA ILE A 276 6.96 23.98 -15.01
C ILE A 276 8.20 23.35 -15.64
N VAL A 277 8.74 22.33 -14.99
CA VAL A 277 9.96 21.62 -15.42
C VAL A 277 9.80 20.12 -15.19
N ALA A 278 10.42 19.29 -16.03
CA ALA A 278 10.50 17.87 -15.76
C ALA A 278 11.46 17.60 -14.60
N GLU A 279 11.10 16.70 -13.67
CA GLU A 279 11.94 16.40 -12.50
C GLU A 279 13.33 15.85 -12.92
N GLN A 280 13.37 15.12 -14.04
CA GLN A 280 14.61 14.52 -14.58
C GLN A 280 15.53 15.52 -15.28
N GLU A 281 15.05 16.74 -15.55
CA GLU A 281 15.79 17.80 -16.25
C GLU A 281 16.32 18.86 -15.28
N LEU A 282 16.09 18.70 -13.97
CA LEU A 282 16.59 19.63 -12.96
C LEU A 282 18.11 19.61 -12.89
N ASN A 283 18.71 20.81 -12.83
CA ASN A 283 20.11 20.97 -12.49
C ASN A 283 20.33 20.89 -10.95
N GLU A 284 21.56 20.59 -10.55
CA GLU A 284 21.92 20.41 -9.12
C GLU A 284 21.62 21.65 -8.26
N SER A 285 21.75 22.87 -8.80
CA SER A 285 21.45 24.10 -8.06
C SER A 285 19.97 24.25 -7.73
N VAL A 286 19.09 23.94 -8.67
CA VAL A 286 17.63 23.97 -8.44
C VAL A 286 17.24 22.83 -7.51
N VAL A 287 17.81 21.63 -7.67
CA VAL A 287 17.59 20.52 -6.72
C VAL A 287 17.94 20.96 -5.30
N ALA A 288 19.11 21.57 -5.08
CA ALA A 288 19.51 22.04 -3.75
C ALA A 288 18.53 23.07 -3.17
N GLU A 289 18.06 24.02 -3.98
CA GLU A 289 17.06 25.00 -3.55
C GLU A 289 15.72 24.35 -3.16
N LEU A 290 15.25 23.36 -3.93
CA LEU A 290 14.03 22.62 -3.65
C LEU A 290 14.17 21.72 -2.42
N VAL A 291 15.34 21.11 -2.21
CA VAL A 291 15.67 20.36 -0.99
C VAL A 291 15.55 21.26 0.23
N ASP A 292 16.01 22.52 0.16
CA ASP A 292 15.85 23.49 1.24
C ASP A 292 14.38 23.86 1.50
N VAL A 293 13.53 23.88 0.47
CA VAL A 293 12.08 24.07 0.62
C VAL A 293 11.47 22.89 1.39
N VAL A 294 11.83 21.65 1.02
CA VAL A 294 11.38 20.44 1.71
C VAL A 294 11.83 20.44 3.17
N ARG A 295 13.09 20.81 3.44
CA ARG A 295 13.65 20.92 4.80
C ARG A 295 12.96 21.99 5.65
N ALA A 296 12.61 23.13 5.05
CA ALA A 296 11.90 24.21 5.72
C ALA A 296 10.39 23.97 5.85
N SER A 297 9.85 22.90 5.26
CA SER A 297 8.43 22.62 5.25
C SER A 297 7.95 22.04 6.59
N PRO A 298 6.78 22.47 7.09
CA PRO A 298 6.21 21.91 8.33
C PRO A 298 5.88 20.41 8.26
N SER A 299 5.70 19.87 7.04
CA SER A 299 5.13 18.52 6.78
C SER A 299 6.10 17.34 6.97
N GLY A 300 7.24 17.55 7.64
CA GLY A 300 8.19 16.48 7.99
C GLY A 300 9.19 16.21 6.86
N ALA A 301 10.30 16.93 6.88
CA ALA A 301 11.36 16.87 5.87
C ALA A 301 12.10 15.52 5.74
N HIS A 302 11.92 14.59 6.68
CA HIS A 302 12.86 13.49 6.89
C HIS A 302 12.36 12.09 6.54
N THR A 303 11.06 11.92 6.26
CA THR A 303 10.50 10.57 6.04
C THR A 303 9.51 10.54 4.88
N ASP A 304 9.70 9.58 3.99
CA ASP A 304 8.68 9.19 3.01
C ASP A 304 7.64 8.29 3.65
N ARG A 305 6.39 8.46 3.23
CA ARG A 305 5.22 7.65 3.59
C ARG A 305 4.44 7.34 2.32
N GLY A 306 3.43 6.50 2.43
CA GLY A 306 2.50 6.22 1.35
C GLY A 306 2.74 4.90 0.63
N PHE A 307 1.67 4.26 0.24
CA PHE A 307 1.66 3.05 -0.55
C PHE A 307 0.75 3.18 -1.78
N TYR A 308 -0.42 3.81 -1.65
CA TYR A 308 -1.41 3.85 -2.73
C TYR A 308 -1.77 5.25 -3.27
N MET A 309 -1.41 6.36 -2.59
CA MET A 309 -1.75 7.75 -3.03
C MET A 309 -0.55 8.72 -2.99
N ASN A 310 0.68 8.21 -3.08
CA ASN A 310 1.89 9.03 -3.04
C ASN A 310 3.06 8.26 -3.67
N LEU A 311 3.93 8.96 -4.39
CA LEU A 311 5.22 8.49 -4.89
C LEU A 311 6.35 8.88 -3.93
N ASP A 312 7.27 7.95 -3.67
CA ASP A 312 8.47 8.27 -2.89
C ASP A 312 9.53 9.02 -3.71
N GLY A 313 10.70 9.29 -3.12
CA GLY A 313 11.86 9.79 -3.85
C GLY A 313 11.64 11.16 -4.50
N VAL A 314 11.03 12.09 -3.77
CA VAL A 314 10.86 13.49 -4.20
C VAL A 314 12.23 14.09 -4.52
N LEU A 315 12.40 14.63 -5.73
CA LEU A 315 13.65 15.20 -6.26
C LEU A 315 14.76 14.19 -6.60
N GLU A 316 14.48 12.88 -6.61
CA GLU A 316 15.47 11.87 -7.01
C GLU A 316 15.52 11.65 -8.54
N GLY A 317 14.59 12.21 -9.32
CA GLY A 317 14.55 12.05 -10.79
C GLY A 317 14.33 10.60 -11.25
N ARG A 318 13.86 9.73 -10.35
CA ARG A 318 13.72 8.29 -10.60
C ARG A 318 12.55 7.94 -11.51
N PHE A 319 11.43 8.65 -11.35
CA PHE A 319 10.19 8.33 -12.03
C PHE A 319 10.06 9.12 -13.33
N PRO A 320 9.79 8.45 -14.47
CA PRO A 320 9.52 9.14 -15.72
C PRO A 320 8.12 9.79 -15.68
N GLY A 321 7.91 10.80 -16.51
CA GLY A 321 6.61 11.50 -16.60
C GLY A 321 6.25 12.33 -15.36
N VAL A 322 7.25 12.70 -14.55
CA VAL A 322 7.07 13.59 -13.39
C VAL A 322 7.38 15.03 -13.77
N LEU A 323 6.42 15.92 -13.49
CA LEU A 323 6.50 17.35 -13.67
C LEU A 323 6.52 18.05 -12.32
N LEU A 324 7.34 19.09 -12.19
CA LEU A 324 7.31 20.00 -11.06
C LEU A 324 6.78 21.34 -11.52
N ILE A 325 5.91 21.94 -10.72
CA ILE A 325 5.59 23.36 -10.86
C ILE A 325 6.15 24.11 -9.64
N ILE A 326 7.01 25.08 -9.89
CA ILE A 326 7.82 25.78 -8.89
C ILE A 326 7.33 27.22 -8.81
N ALA A 327 7.07 27.72 -7.59
CA ALA A 327 6.68 29.10 -7.33
C ALA A 327 7.86 29.90 -6.75
N ARG A 328 8.24 30.99 -7.42
CA ARG A 328 9.27 31.93 -6.99
C ARG A 328 8.68 33.28 -6.60
N ASP A 329 9.22 33.89 -5.56
CA ASP A 329 8.90 35.28 -5.21
C ASP A 329 9.56 36.30 -6.15
N ALA A 330 9.32 37.59 -5.89
CA ALA A 330 9.88 38.69 -6.67
C ALA A 330 11.42 38.76 -6.60
N ASP A 331 12.02 38.17 -5.56
CA ASP A 331 13.48 38.08 -5.38
C ASP A 331 14.07 36.82 -6.06
N GLY A 332 13.23 36.02 -6.73
CA GLY A 332 13.62 34.81 -7.45
C GLY A 332 13.76 33.56 -6.58
N ARG A 333 13.43 33.64 -5.29
CA ARG A 333 13.57 32.54 -4.33
C ARG A 333 12.37 31.61 -4.39
N VAL A 334 12.62 30.29 -4.41
CA VAL A 334 11.53 29.31 -4.37
C VAL A 334 10.82 29.34 -3.02
N GLN A 335 9.52 29.60 -3.07
CA GLN A 335 8.64 29.62 -1.91
C GLN A 335 7.84 28.32 -1.72
N GLY A 336 7.61 27.59 -2.80
CA GLY A 336 6.95 26.29 -2.81
C GLY A 336 6.99 25.65 -4.19
N PHE A 337 6.71 24.35 -4.25
CA PHE A 337 6.57 23.62 -5.49
C PHE A 337 5.59 22.46 -5.30
N HIS A 338 4.93 22.05 -6.37
CA HIS A 338 4.13 20.83 -6.41
C HIS A 338 4.80 19.83 -7.35
N ARG A 339 4.69 18.56 -6.99
CA ARG A 339 5.09 17.43 -7.84
C ARG A 339 3.86 16.77 -8.43
N TYR A 340 3.84 16.60 -9.74
CA TYR A 340 2.78 15.95 -10.49
C TYR A 340 3.35 14.77 -11.28
N ALA A 341 2.54 13.74 -11.48
CA ALA A 341 2.85 12.62 -12.36
C ALA A 341 1.83 12.53 -13.50
N THR A 342 2.22 11.95 -14.62
CA THR A 342 1.39 11.86 -15.83
C THR A 342 1.06 10.41 -16.21
N ALA A 343 -0.09 10.23 -16.86
CA ALA A 343 -0.55 8.99 -17.48
C ALA A 343 -1.30 9.31 -18.78
N GLY A 344 -1.60 8.27 -19.58
CA GLY A 344 -2.40 8.42 -20.79
C GLY A 344 -1.75 9.30 -21.87
N GLY A 345 -0.43 9.31 -22.00
CA GLY A 345 0.27 10.22 -22.91
C GLY A 345 0.18 11.69 -22.48
N GLY A 346 -0.01 11.95 -21.19
CA GLY A 346 -0.24 13.29 -20.63
C GLY A 346 -1.72 13.72 -20.61
N SER A 347 -2.65 12.84 -21.00
CA SER A 347 -4.09 13.14 -20.88
C SER A 347 -4.54 13.27 -19.44
N ASP A 348 -3.92 12.54 -18.52
CA ASP A 348 -4.23 12.55 -17.10
C ASP A 348 -2.98 13.00 -16.31
N ILE A 349 -3.16 14.03 -15.48
CA ILE A 349 -2.13 14.59 -14.60
C ILE A 349 -2.60 14.43 -13.15
N THR A 350 -1.72 14.04 -12.24
CA THR A 350 -2.08 13.83 -10.83
C THR A 350 -1.09 14.48 -9.87
N LEU A 351 -1.62 15.18 -8.87
CA LEU A 351 -0.82 15.78 -7.81
C LEU A 351 -0.31 14.68 -6.88
N ASP A 352 1.01 14.53 -6.83
CA ASP A 352 1.69 13.64 -5.90
C ASP A 352 1.84 14.31 -4.52
N VAL A 353 2.64 15.37 -4.46
CA VAL A 353 2.92 16.08 -3.20
C VAL A 353 3.10 17.58 -3.38
N PRO A 354 2.48 18.40 -2.52
CA PRO A 354 2.76 19.82 -2.41
C PRO A 354 3.80 20.11 -1.32
N TRP A 355 4.79 20.95 -1.63
CA TRP A 355 5.79 21.45 -0.69
C TRP A 355 5.81 22.96 -0.67
N ARG A 356 5.83 23.55 0.53
CA ARG A 356 6.02 24.99 0.70
C ARG A 356 6.83 25.33 1.94
N ARG A 357 7.56 26.43 1.86
CA ARG A 357 8.30 26.99 3.00
C ARG A 357 7.34 27.51 4.06
N ARG A 358 7.80 27.51 5.31
CA ARG A 358 7.13 28.26 6.38
C ARG A 358 7.17 29.76 6.04
N GLY A 359 6.01 30.41 6.07
CA GLY A 359 5.88 31.83 5.71
C GLY A 359 5.62 32.10 4.22
N ALA A 360 5.49 31.07 3.37
CA ALA A 360 5.08 31.26 1.98
C ALA A 360 3.73 32.00 1.89
N PRO A 361 3.51 32.87 0.88
CA PRO A 361 2.28 33.61 0.72
C PRO A 361 1.03 32.72 0.72
N ASN A 362 -0.02 33.19 1.39
CA ASN A 362 -1.29 32.46 1.45
C ASN A 362 -1.95 32.42 0.05
N GLY A 363 -2.09 31.21 -0.48
CA GLY A 363 -2.65 30.96 -1.81
C GLY A 363 -1.69 30.23 -2.74
N ILE A 364 -0.45 29.95 -2.31
CA ILE A 364 0.58 29.33 -3.16
C ILE A 364 0.14 27.95 -3.69
N ASP A 365 -0.47 27.12 -2.83
CA ASP A 365 -0.93 25.78 -3.22
C ASP A 365 -2.12 25.87 -4.20
N GLU A 366 -3.00 26.86 -4.04
CA GLU A 366 -4.06 27.15 -5.00
C GLU A 366 -3.51 27.66 -6.33
N ARG A 367 -2.51 28.55 -6.28
CA ARG A 367 -1.87 29.12 -7.46
C ARG A 367 -1.18 28.04 -8.29
N LEU A 368 -0.35 27.21 -7.67
CA LEU A 368 0.36 26.14 -8.35
C LEU A 368 -0.61 25.12 -9.00
N SER A 369 -1.72 24.80 -8.35
CA SER A 369 -2.72 23.91 -8.96
C SER A 369 -3.49 24.55 -10.11
N VAL A 370 -3.87 25.83 -10.00
CA VAL A 370 -4.55 26.54 -11.10
C VAL A 370 -3.61 26.67 -12.30
N ASP A 371 -2.37 27.09 -12.10
CA ASP A 371 -1.39 27.26 -13.17
C ASP A 371 -1.07 25.90 -13.82
N MET A 372 -1.03 24.80 -13.05
CA MET A 372 -0.89 23.44 -13.62
C MET A 372 -2.12 23.03 -14.44
N ILE A 373 -3.34 23.37 -14.01
CA ILE A 373 -4.56 23.11 -14.80
C ILE A 373 -4.52 23.90 -16.12
N GLU A 374 -4.11 25.17 -16.08
CA GLU A 374 -3.97 26.01 -17.28
C GLU A 374 -2.89 25.49 -18.23
N ALA A 375 -1.73 25.07 -17.71
CA ALA A 375 -0.68 24.43 -18.50
C ALA A 375 -1.13 23.10 -19.10
N GLY A 376 -1.84 22.26 -18.32
CA GLY A 376 -2.46 21.03 -18.80
C GLY A 376 -3.43 21.31 -19.94
N LYS A 377 -4.24 22.37 -19.84
CA LYS A 377 -5.17 22.78 -20.90
C LYS A 377 -4.43 23.14 -22.19
N ALA A 378 -3.32 23.88 -22.10
CA ALA A 378 -2.50 24.21 -23.25
C ALA A 378 -1.81 22.97 -23.87
N ALA A 379 -1.46 21.98 -23.04
CA ALA A 379 -0.86 20.72 -23.46
C ALA A 379 -1.87 19.67 -23.95
N GLY A 380 -3.18 19.93 -23.86
CA GLY A 380 -4.23 19.00 -24.28
C GLY A 380 -4.60 17.92 -23.25
N ALA A 381 -4.23 18.12 -21.97
CA ALA A 381 -4.66 17.26 -20.89
C ALA A 381 -6.19 17.30 -20.72
N GLN A 382 -6.78 16.17 -20.35
CA GLN A 382 -8.21 16.01 -20.10
C GLN A 382 -8.53 16.18 -18.61
N ARG A 383 -7.67 15.64 -17.73
CA ARG A 383 -7.93 15.58 -16.29
C ARG A 383 -6.72 16.01 -15.48
N VAL A 384 -6.98 16.75 -14.41
CA VAL A 384 -5.99 17.02 -13.35
C VAL A 384 -6.56 16.55 -12.01
N SER A 385 -6.03 15.47 -11.45
CA SER A 385 -6.35 15.04 -10.08
C SER A 385 -5.55 15.85 -9.07
N LEU A 386 -6.23 16.38 -8.05
CA LEU A 386 -5.68 17.27 -7.03
C LEU A 386 -5.45 16.56 -5.68
N SER A 387 -5.48 15.23 -5.68
CA SER A 387 -5.41 14.31 -4.53
C SER A 387 -6.76 13.69 -4.16
N PHE A 388 -6.66 12.72 -3.24
CA PHE A 388 -7.74 11.90 -2.74
C PHE A 388 -8.43 12.56 -1.54
N ALA A 389 -9.73 12.81 -1.65
CA ALA A 389 -10.57 13.21 -0.53
C ALA A 389 -11.01 11.97 0.25
N ALA A 390 -10.36 11.70 1.39
CA ALA A 390 -10.75 10.61 2.28
C ALA A 390 -12.08 10.93 2.99
N PHE A 391 -13.05 10.03 2.84
CA PHE A 391 -14.37 10.08 3.50
C PHE A 391 -15.12 11.43 3.48
N PRO A 392 -15.35 12.06 2.31
CA PRO A 392 -16.02 13.36 2.23
C PRO A 392 -17.43 13.33 2.84
N GLU A 393 -18.15 12.20 2.70
CA GLU A 393 -19.49 12.03 3.27
C GLU A 393 -19.51 12.11 4.81
N ILE A 394 -18.40 11.82 5.49
CA ILE A 394 -18.32 11.93 6.96
C ILE A 394 -18.13 13.40 7.36
N PHE A 395 -17.46 14.21 6.55
CA PHE A 395 -17.23 15.64 6.81
C PHE A 395 -18.41 16.53 6.42
N ASP A 396 -19.21 16.12 5.43
CA ASP A 396 -20.37 16.89 4.95
C ASP A 396 -21.65 16.67 5.77
N ASP A 397 -21.71 15.64 6.61
CA ASP A 397 -22.90 15.31 7.37
C ASP A 397 -23.07 16.22 8.60
N LYS A 398 -24.15 17.02 8.57
CA LYS A 398 -24.48 17.96 9.65
C LYS A 398 -25.11 17.29 10.88
N ASN A 399 -25.55 16.02 10.79
CA ASN A 399 -26.20 15.28 11.88
C ASN A 399 -25.64 13.85 12.04
N PRO A 400 -24.37 13.69 12.44
CA PRO A 400 -23.73 12.37 12.46
C PRO A 400 -24.34 11.45 13.53
N GLY A 401 -24.70 10.25 13.10
CA GLY A 401 -25.16 9.16 13.97
C GLY A 401 -24.06 8.66 14.93
N ARG A 402 -24.44 7.91 15.97
CA ARG A 402 -23.48 7.33 16.94
C ARG A 402 -22.30 6.54 16.31
N PRO A 403 -22.49 5.64 15.32
CA PRO A 403 -21.36 4.93 14.71
C PRO A 403 -20.43 5.85 13.90
N GLN A 404 -20.99 6.88 13.26
CA GLN A 404 -20.23 7.86 12.47
C GLN A 404 -19.37 8.75 13.37
N ARG A 405 -19.84 9.10 14.58
CA ARG A 405 -19.02 9.80 15.58
C ARG A 405 -17.83 8.97 16.07
N VAL A 406 -17.99 7.66 16.20
CA VAL A 406 -16.87 6.76 16.56
C VAL A 406 -15.87 6.68 15.40
N CYS A 407 -16.35 6.54 14.16
CA CYS A 407 -15.49 6.57 12.97
C CYS A 407 -14.75 7.90 12.84
N TYR A 408 -15.45 9.03 13.07
CA TYR A 408 -14.87 10.37 13.08
C TYR A 408 -13.71 10.46 14.08
N ARG A 409 -13.89 9.98 15.32
CA ARG A 409 -12.82 9.93 16.33
C ARG A 409 -11.65 9.04 15.91
N LEU A 410 -11.91 7.89 15.30
CA LEU A 410 -10.86 6.98 14.84
C LEU A 410 -10.06 7.58 13.66
N ILE A 411 -10.73 8.28 12.76
CA ILE A 411 -10.10 8.98 11.63
C ILE A 411 -9.21 10.12 12.15
N HIS A 412 -9.64 10.86 13.17
CA HIS A 412 -8.84 11.95 13.77
C HIS A 412 -7.56 11.44 14.46
N LEU A 413 -7.51 10.17 14.87
CA LEU A 413 -6.25 9.57 15.35
C LEU A 413 -5.17 9.49 14.24
N LEU A 414 -5.58 9.57 12.97
CA LEU A 414 -4.69 9.59 11.80
C LEU A 414 -4.39 11.00 11.29
N ASP A 415 -4.96 12.06 11.89
CA ASP A 415 -4.69 13.45 11.51
C ASP A 415 -3.21 13.84 11.63
N PRO A 416 -2.44 13.39 12.65
CA PRO A 416 -1.00 13.62 12.68
C PRO A 416 -0.24 13.00 11.50
N LEU A 417 -0.86 12.07 10.77
CA LEU A 417 -0.25 11.32 9.68
C LEU A 417 -0.62 11.86 8.29
N ILE A 418 -1.86 12.32 8.07
CA ILE A 418 -2.34 12.77 6.74
C ILE A 418 -2.93 14.21 6.73
N ALA A 419 -3.19 14.83 7.89
CA ALA A 419 -3.89 16.12 7.99
C ALA A 419 -5.19 16.17 7.15
N LEU A 420 -6.08 15.18 7.33
CA LEU A 420 -7.24 14.96 6.46
C LEU A 420 -8.13 16.20 6.29
N GLU A 421 -8.37 16.96 7.36
CA GLU A 421 -9.26 18.12 7.31
C GLU A 421 -8.68 19.29 6.50
N SER A 422 -7.35 19.50 6.54
CA SER A 422 -6.73 20.56 5.73
C SER A 422 -6.74 20.18 4.26
N LEU A 423 -6.46 18.90 3.95
CA LEU A 423 -6.54 18.35 2.60
C LEU A 423 -7.95 18.46 2.05
N TYR A 424 -8.96 18.03 2.82
CA TYR A 424 -10.37 18.13 2.42
C TYR A 424 -10.79 19.57 2.10
N ARG A 425 -10.45 20.53 2.98
CA ARG A 425 -10.76 21.95 2.74
C ARG A 425 -10.01 22.53 1.54
N TYR A 426 -8.82 22.04 1.23
CA TYR A 426 -8.07 22.44 0.05
C TYR A 426 -8.75 21.95 -1.23
N VAL A 427 -8.95 20.64 -1.36
CA VAL A 427 -9.49 20.02 -2.59
C VAL A 427 -10.93 20.46 -2.86
N HIS A 428 -11.73 20.72 -1.82
CA HIS A 428 -13.10 21.19 -1.98
C HIS A 428 -13.19 22.57 -2.69
N LYS A 429 -12.14 23.40 -2.65
CA LYS A 429 -12.15 24.73 -3.33
C LYS A 429 -12.31 24.62 -4.85
N PHE A 430 -11.96 23.47 -5.42
CA PHE A 430 -12.00 23.21 -6.85
C PHE A 430 -13.36 22.65 -7.32
N HIS A 431 -14.25 22.27 -6.40
CA HIS A 431 -15.60 21.76 -6.70
C HIS A 431 -15.62 20.62 -7.73
N ALA A 432 -14.65 19.71 -7.61
CA ALA A 432 -14.32 18.69 -8.60
C ALA A 432 -14.31 17.27 -7.99
N LEU A 433 -15.22 17.00 -7.04
CA LEU A 433 -15.37 15.66 -6.46
C LEU A 433 -15.91 14.69 -7.51
N ASP A 434 -15.20 13.59 -7.72
CA ASP A 434 -15.50 12.61 -8.74
C ASP A 434 -15.92 11.25 -8.12
N ALA A 435 -15.69 10.16 -8.85
CA ALA A 435 -16.04 8.79 -8.49
C ALA A 435 -15.42 8.33 -7.17
N ARG A 436 -16.12 7.37 -6.55
CA ARG A 436 -15.67 6.75 -5.30
C ARG A 436 -14.50 5.81 -5.55
N ARG A 437 -13.58 5.77 -4.58
CA ARG A 437 -12.57 4.72 -4.47
C ARG A 437 -12.91 3.82 -3.28
N TYR A 438 -12.61 2.53 -3.44
CA TYR A 438 -12.98 1.47 -2.52
C TYR A 438 -11.75 0.72 -2.01
N ALA A 439 -11.83 0.26 -0.77
CA ALA A 439 -11.02 -0.82 -0.26
C ALA A 439 -11.82 -2.12 -0.32
N LEU A 440 -11.28 -3.13 -1.00
CA LEU A 440 -11.84 -4.46 -1.10
C LEU A 440 -11.16 -5.35 -0.06
N ILE A 441 -11.92 -5.74 0.96
CA ILE A 441 -11.38 -6.40 2.16
C ILE A 441 -12.16 -7.64 2.56
N SER A 442 -11.46 -8.60 3.18
CA SER A 442 -12.11 -9.74 3.83
C SER A 442 -12.47 -9.41 5.29
N LEU A 443 -13.76 -9.43 5.61
CA LEU A 443 -14.25 -9.09 6.96
C LEU A 443 -13.73 -10.03 8.05
N THR A 444 -13.51 -11.31 7.71
CA THR A 444 -12.96 -12.32 8.64
C THR A 444 -11.54 -11.99 9.11
N GLN A 445 -10.89 -11.05 8.43
CA GLN A 445 -9.47 -10.76 8.53
C GLN A 445 -9.21 -9.27 8.73
N LEU A 446 -10.24 -8.51 9.12
CA LEU A 446 -10.19 -7.05 9.24
C LEU A 446 -9.07 -6.58 10.17
N VAL A 447 -8.97 -7.14 11.39
CA VAL A 447 -7.98 -6.70 12.38
C VAL A 447 -6.53 -6.80 11.88
N PRO A 448 -6.04 -7.97 11.43
CA PRO A 448 -4.68 -8.06 10.89
C PRO A 448 -4.51 -7.25 9.60
N LEU A 449 -5.57 -7.11 8.78
CA LEU A 449 -5.51 -6.32 7.56
C LEU A 449 -5.33 -4.83 7.86
N VAL A 450 -6.07 -4.28 8.81
CA VAL A 450 -5.93 -2.87 9.22
C VAL A 450 -4.50 -2.61 9.69
N PHE A 451 -3.91 -3.50 10.50
CA PHE A 451 -2.50 -3.38 10.89
C PHE A 451 -1.57 -3.39 9.66
N VAL A 452 -1.81 -4.28 8.70
CA VAL A 452 -1.03 -4.33 7.45
C VAL A 452 -1.17 -3.03 6.65
N LEU A 453 -2.39 -2.52 6.45
CA LEU A 453 -2.62 -1.29 5.69
C LEU A 453 -1.98 -0.08 6.37
N LEU A 454 -2.16 0.08 7.68
CA LEU A 454 -1.55 1.16 8.45
C LEU A 454 -0.03 1.12 8.36
N THR A 455 0.57 -0.07 8.44
CA THR A 455 2.02 -0.20 8.36
C THR A 455 2.56 -0.07 6.94
N LEU A 456 1.77 -0.38 5.90
CA LEU A 456 2.15 -0.11 4.52
C LEU A 456 2.10 1.38 4.20
N GLU A 457 1.04 2.07 4.66
CA GLU A 457 0.81 3.48 4.35
C GLU A 457 1.65 4.43 5.21
N PHE A 458 1.79 4.17 6.51
CA PHE A 458 2.36 5.15 7.44
C PHE A 458 3.73 4.82 8.00
N MET A 459 4.27 3.62 7.72
CA MET A 459 5.60 3.29 8.22
C MET A 459 6.65 4.20 7.54
N PRO A 460 7.40 4.99 8.31
CA PRO A 460 8.35 5.94 7.75
C PRO A 460 9.48 5.20 7.03
N ARG A 461 9.82 5.67 5.84
CA ARG A 461 11.03 5.28 5.12
C ARG A 461 12.01 6.46 5.13
N ARG A 462 13.29 6.16 5.21
CA ARG A 462 14.32 7.19 5.08
C ARG A 462 14.25 7.76 3.67
N ARG A 463 14.16 9.09 3.59
CA ARG A 463 14.31 9.83 2.34
C ARG A 463 15.79 10.07 2.07
N HIS A 464 16.22 9.93 0.82
CA HIS A 464 17.56 10.29 0.38
C HIS A 464 17.50 11.73 -0.16
N LEU A 465 17.88 12.72 0.66
CA LEU A 465 17.97 14.15 0.29
C LEU A 465 19.36 14.69 0.53
#